data_AF-A0A2P5K3A5-F1
#
_entry.id   AF-A0A2P5K3A5-F1
#
_cell.length_a   1.000
_cell.length_b   1.000
_cell.length_c   1.000
_cell.angle_alpha   90.00
_cell.angle_beta   90.00
_cell.angle_gamma   90.00
#
_symmetry.space_group_name_H-M   'P 1'
#
loop_
_entity.id
_entity.type
_entity.pdbx_description
1 polymer ?
#
loop_
_entity_poly.entity_id
_entity_poly.type
_entity_poly.pdbx_seq_one_letter_code
_entity_poly.pdbx_strand_id
1 'polypeptide(L)'
;MPYTSFYGKFPEIAEKETKVITAIADPELPEGNYALIESYCDEIDCDCRRVFLNIFSESRNEIVAVIAYGWEKSKFYADWFGGNDPRIIEELKGPSLNLASPQSDLAPILLDRVNKYILKDKSYIERIKRHYHMFKDLIEKEN
;
A
#
# COMPACT_ATOMS: atom_id res chain seq x y z
N MET A 1 0.45 8.34 13.35
CA MET A 1 0.30 7.10 12.59
C MET A 1 1.64 6.66 12.02
N PRO A 2 2.48 6.01 12.85
CA PRO A 2 3.56 5.21 12.33
C PRO A 2 2.99 4.07 11.47
N TYR A 3 3.76 3.68 10.46
CA TYR A 3 3.48 2.54 9.61
C TYR A 3 4.72 1.65 9.64
N THR A 4 4.52 0.38 9.93
CA THR A 4 5.59 -0.60 10.04
C THR A 4 5.44 -1.63 8.93
N SER A 5 6.58 -2.08 8.39
CA SER A 5 6.61 -3.04 7.28
C SER A 5 6.01 -4.39 7.71
N PHE A 6 5.14 -4.93 6.86
CA PHE A 6 4.62 -6.29 7.03
C PHE A 6 5.73 -7.34 6.98
N TYR A 7 6.71 -7.16 6.08
CA TYR A 7 7.89 -8.05 5.97
C TYR A 7 8.65 -8.17 7.29
N GLY A 8 8.81 -7.05 8.02
CA GLY A 8 9.51 -7.05 9.31
C GLY A 8 8.83 -7.89 10.40
N LYS A 9 7.52 -8.13 10.27
CA LYS A 9 6.72 -8.92 11.22
C LYS A 9 6.41 -10.33 10.72
N PHE A 10 6.26 -10.53 9.42
CA PHE A 10 5.89 -11.79 8.78
C PHE A 10 6.77 -12.10 7.55
N PRO A 11 8.09 -12.30 7.74
CA PRO A 11 9.03 -12.42 6.62
C PRO A 11 8.70 -13.58 5.68
N GLU A 12 8.42 -14.78 6.21
CA GLU A 12 8.13 -15.97 5.39
C GLU A 12 6.89 -15.83 4.50
N ILE A 13 5.90 -15.05 4.97
CA ILE A 13 4.66 -14.80 4.22
C ILE A 13 4.92 -13.71 3.20
N ALA A 14 5.57 -12.62 3.61
CA ALA A 14 5.92 -11.52 2.74
C ALA A 14 6.79 -11.99 1.56
N GLU A 15 7.80 -12.84 1.78
CA GLU A 15 8.63 -13.42 0.72
C GLU A 15 7.82 -14.19 -0.34
N LYS A 16 6.76 -14.90 0.08
CA LYS A 16 5.95 -15.73 -0.82
C LYS A 16 4.85 -14.94 -1.53
N GLU A 17 4.35 -13.88 -0.91
CA GLU A 17 3.08 -13.27 -1.30
C GLU A 17 3.17 -11.81 -1.74
N THR A 18 4.34 -11.17 -1.58
CA THR A 18 4.61 -9.84 -2.10
C THR A 18 4.35 -9.80 -3.60
N LYS A 19 3.52 -8.86 -4.04
CA LYS A 19 3.22 -8.68 -5.45
C LYS A 19 4.37 -7.92 -6.11
N VAL A 20 4.75 -8.34 -7.31
CA VAL A 20 5.74 -7.66 -8.13
C VAL A 20 5.10 -7.24 -9.45
N ILE A 21 5.34 -6.01 -9.88
CA ILE A 21 5.11 -5.56 -11.25
C ILE A 21 6.39 -5.81 -12.02
N THR A 22 6.32 -6.62 -13.07
CA THR A 22 7.43 -6.85 -13.98
C THR A 22 7.18 -6.05 -15.26
N ALA A 23 7.96 -4.99 -15.47
CA ALA A 23 7.89 -4.15 -16.65
C ALA A 23 8.76 -4.77 -17.76
N ILE A 24 8.12 -5.21 -18.84
CA ILE A 24 8.76 -5.77 -20.03
C ILE A 24 8.26 -4.97 -21.22
N ALA A 25 9.18 -4.30 -21.93
CA ALA A 25 8.85 -3.45 -23.07
C ALA A 25 7.71 -2.45 -22.80
N ASP A 26 7.58 -1.96 -21.55
CA ASP A 26 6.63 -0.89 -21.22
C ASP A 26 7.21 0.44 -21.73
N PRO A 27 6.47 1.21 -22.55
CA PRO A 27 6.97 2.44 -23.14
C PRO A 27 7.18 3.58 -22.13
N GLU A 28 6.56 3.49 -20.95
CA GLU A 28 6.55 4.56 -19.94
C GLU A 28 7.24 4.16 -18.63
N LEU A 29 7.43 2.87 -18.39
CA LEU A 29 8.06 2.33 -17.19
C LEU A 29 9.36 1.60 -17.56
N PRO A 30 10.52 1.99 -17.01
CA PRO A 30 11.78 1.30 -17.28
C PRO A 30 11.69 -0.21 -17.01
N GLU A 31 12.45 -0.99 -17.78
CA GLU A 31 12.46 -2.44 -17.60
C GLU A 31 12.95 -2.82 -16.19
N GLY A 32 12.31 -3.83 -15.63
CA GLY A 32 12.69 -4.39 -14.33
C GLY A 32 11.50 -4.79 -13.46
N ASN A 33 11.83 -5.14 -12.22
CA ASN A 33 10.86 -5.56 -11.22
C ASN A 33 10.62 -4.43 -10.21
N TYR A 34 9.36 -4.27 -9.84
CA TYR A 34 8.88 -3.31 -8.88
C TYR A 34 8.05 -4.04 -7.82
N ALA A 35 8.64 -4.31 -6.66
CA ALA A 35 8.00 -5.03 -5.57
C ALA A 35 7.09 -4.09 -4.75
N LEU A 36 5.88 -4.53 -4.45
CA LEU A 36 4.89 -3.79 -3.66
C LEU A 36 5.03 -4.17 -2.18
N ILE A 37 5.98 -3.55 -1.48
CA ILE A 37 6.26 -3.86 -0.08
C ILE A 37 5.19 -3.20 0.80
N GLU A 38 4.41 -4.03 1.49
CA GLU A 38 3.30 -3.60 2.34
C GLU A 38 3.79 -3.04 3.69
N SER A 39 3.23 -1.91 4.10
CA SER A 39 3.30 -1.40 5.47
C SER A 39 1.90 -1.09 6.01
N TYR A 40 1.70 -1.36 7.30
CA TYR A 40 0.44 -1.19 8.01
C TYR A 40 0.59 -0.33 9.26
N CYS A 41 -0.50 0.30 9.70
CA CYS A 41 -0.52 1.10 10.91
C CYS A 41 -0.32 0.22 12.15
N ASP A 42 0.60 0.63 13.02
CA ASP A 42 0.98 -0.08 14.25
C ASP A 42 0.42 0.58 15.52
N GLU A 43 -0.48 1.56 15.40
CA GLU A 43 -1.23 2.08 16.54
C GLU A 43 -2.28 1.05 16.97
N ILE A 44 -2.29 0.68 18.26
CA ILE A 44 -3.15 -0.38 18.83
C ILE A 44 -4.62 -0.12 18.51
N ASP A 45 -5.13 1.06 18.87
CA ASP A 45 -6.56 1.41 18.76
C ASP A 45 -6.98 1.93 17.38
N CYS A 46 -6.12 1.79 16.36
CA CYS A 46 -6.39 2.29 15.02
C CYS A 46 -6.80 1.17 14.05
N ASP A 47 -8.07 1.17 13.61
CA ASP A 47 -8.60 0.33 12.52
C ASP A 47 -8.68 1.13 11.20
N CYS A 48 -7.57 1.71 10.75
CA CYS A 48 -7.58 2.57 9.56
C CYS A 48 -7.96 1.85 8.27
N ARG A 49 -7.82 0.52 8.20
CA ARG A 49 -8.08 -0.30 7.01
C ARG A 49 -7.41 0.24 5.74
N ARG A 50 -6.12 0.54 5.86
CA ARG A 50 -5.27 1.09 4.80
C ARG A 50 -3.94 0.36 4.76
N VAL A 51 -3.35 0.33 3.57
CA VAL A 51 -2.00 -0.17 3.30
C VAL A 51 -1.18 0.92 2.62
N PHE A 52 0.09 1.02 2.99
CA PHE A 52 1.09 1.73 2.19
C PHE A 52 1.85 0.71 1.36
N LEU A 53 1.80 0.84 0.04
CA LEU A 53 2.57 0.06 -0.91
C LEU A 53 3.85 0.83 -1.23
N ASN A 54 4.95 0.45 -0.59
CA ASN A 54 6.27 1.00 -0.83
C ASN A 54 6.85 0.28 -2.06
N ILE A 55 6.82 0.94 -3.20
CA ILE A 55 7.24 0.36 -4.47
C ILE A 55 8.76 0.38 -4.53
N PHE A 56 9.36 -0.79 -4.36
CA PHE A 56 10.80 -0.99 -4.42
C PHE A 56 11.22 -1.36 -5.85
N SER A 57 12.14 -0.60 -6.44
CA SER A 57 12.74 -0.93 -7.73
C SER A 57 14.00 -1.77 -7.50
N GLU A 58 14.02 -2.99 -8.03
CA GLU A 58 15.20 -3.87 -7.93
C GLU A 58 16.41 -3.28 -8.66
N SER A 59 16.20 -2.65 -9.82
CA SER A 59 17.28 -2.09 -10.63
C SER A 59 17.91 -0.83 -10.02
N ARG A 60 17.11 -0.01 -9.32
CA ARG A 60 17.60 1.19 -8.61
C ARG A 60 17.97 0.92 -7.16
N ASN A 61 17.58 -0.24 -6.62
CA ASN A 61 17.78 -0.63 -5.22
C ASN A 61 17.24 0.41 -4.22
N GLU A 62 16.06 0.98 -4.51
CA GLU A 62 15.44 2.02 -3.69
C GLU A 62 13.90 2.00 -3.79
N ILE A 63 13.22 2.68 -2.84
CA ILE A 63 11.79 2.97 -2.95
C ILE A 63 11.59 4.11 -3.94
N VAL A 64 10.88 3.82 -5.04
CA VAL A 64 10.64 4.78 -6.14
C VAL A 64 9.24 5.41 -6.09
N ALA A 65 8.32 4.82 -5.32
CA ALA A 65 7.01 5.39 -5.05
C ALA A 65 6.41 4.87 -3.75
N VAL A 66 5.57 5.67 -3.09
CA VAL A 66 4.73 5.20 -1.98
C VAL A 66 3.27 5.49 -2.29
N ILE A 67 2.48 4.44 -2.43
CA ILE A 67 1.06 4.50 -2.78
C ILE A 67 0.23 4.10 -1.56
N ALA A 68 -0.62 5.01 -1.08
CA ALA A 68 -1.59 4.72 -0.04
C ALA A 68 -2.88 4.18 -0.65
N TYR A 69 -3.43 3.11 -0.08
CA TYR A 69 -4.69 2.52 -0.53
C TYR A 69 -5.55 2.09 0.66
N GLY A 70 -6.81 2.49 0.60
CA GLY A 70 -7.87 2.09 1.51
C GLY A 70 -8.98 1.33 0.78
N TRP A 71 -9.35 0.15 1.29
CA TRP A 71 -10.33 -0.71 0.63
C TRP A 71 -11.79 -0.45 1.03
N GLU A 72 -12.03 0.41 2.01
CA GLU A 72 -13.39 0.72 2.46
C GLU A 72 -14.10 1.78 1.59
N LYS A 73 -15.39 1.93 1.82
CA LYS A 73 -16.18 3.00 1.18
C LYS A 73 -15.82 4.35 1.77
N SER A 74 -16.00 5.43 1.00
CA SER A 74 -15.75 6.81 1.45
C SER A 74 -16.43 7.17 2.78
N LYS A 75 -17.63 6.63 3.04
CA LYS A 75 -18.32 6.82 4.32
C LYS A 75 -17.50 6.31 5.52
N PHE A 76 -16.87 5.14 5.41
CA PHE A 76 -16.01 4.61 6.47
C PHE A 76 -14.89 5.58 6.80
N TYR A 77 -14.20 6.10 5.78
CA TYR A 77 -13.11 7.05 5.98
C TYR A 77 -13.58 8.39 6.53
N ALA A 78 -14.78 8.85 6.17
CA ALA A 78 -15.36 10.05 6.77
C ALA A 78 -15.66 9.87 8.26
N ASP A 79 -16.24 8.73 8.62
CA ASP A 79 -16.55 8.39 10.02
C ASP A 79 -15.25 8.18 10.83
N TRP A 80 -14.26 7.45 10.27
CA TRP A 80 -12.96 7.18 10.92
C TRP A 80 -12.09 8.44 11.07
N PHE A 81 -12.06 9.30 10.06
CA PHE A 81 -11.31 10.56 10.10
C PHE A 81 -11.98 11.61 11.01
N GLY A 82 -13.29 11.46 11.29
CA GLY A 82 -14.07 12.43 12.04
C GLY A 82 -14.43 13.70 11.22
N GLY A 83 -14.43 13.60 9.90
CA GLY A 83 -14.68 14.72 8.99
C GLY A 83 -15.02 14.26 7.58
N ASN A 84 -15.62 15.13 6.76
CA ASN A 84 -16.13 14.75 5.43
C ASN A 84 -15.68 15.71 4.32
N ASP A 85 -14.44 16.23 4.37
CA ASP A 85 -13.86 16.97 3.23
C ASP A 85 -13.65 15.99 2.06
N PRO A 86 -14.32 16.17 0.91
CA PRO A 86 -14.28 15.20 -0.18
C PRO A 86 -12.87 14.87 -0.68
N ARG A 87 -11.96 15.85 -0.70
CA ARG A 87 -10.59 15.66 -1.19
C ARG A 87 -9.80 14.78 -0.22
N ILE A 88 -9.93 15.04 1.08
CA ILE A 88 -9.28 14.21 2.11
C ILE A 88 -9.82 12.79 2.04
N ILE A 89 -11.14 12.62 1.91
CA ILE A 89 -11.74 11.28 1.85
C ILE A 89 -11.34 10.50 0.60
N GLU A 90 -11.21 11.15 -0.56
CA GLU A 90 -10.65 10.53 -1.75
C GLU A 90 -9.19 10.12 -1.56
N GLU A 91 -8.36 10.94 -0.92
CA GLU A 91 -6.97 10.60 -0.63
C GLU A 91 -6.83 9.45 0.38
N LEU A 92 -7.66 9.42 1.42
CA LEU A 92 -7.68 8.35 2.43
C LEU A 92 -8.05 7.00 1.79
N LYS A 93 -9.05 7.01 0.91
CA LYS A 93 -9.47 5.83 0.17
C LYS A 93 -8.44 5.43 -0.89
N GLY A 94 -7.88 6.37 -1.62
CA GLY A 94 -6.91 6.11 -2.68
C GLY A 94 -7.44 5.18 -3.80
N PRO A 95 -6.55 4.56 -4.58
CA PRO A 95 -5.09 4.68 -4.48
C PRO A 95 -4.61 6.11 -4.74
N SER A 96 -3.68 6.59 -3.92
CA SER A 96 -3.10 7.94 -4.00
C SER A 96 -1.61 7.89 -3.68
N LEU A 97 -0.82 8.82 -4.23
CA LEU A 97 0.57 8.97 -3.79
C LEU A 97 0.58 9.55 -2.37
N ASN A 98 1.35 8.95 -1.47
CA ASN A 98 1.52 9.51 -0.14
C ASN A 98 2.42 10.76 -0.23
N LEU A 99 1.82 11.95 -0.07
CA LEU A 99 2.50 13.24 -0.23
C LEU A 99 3.63 13.47 0.77
N ALA A 100 3.57 12.81 1.93
CA ALA A 100 4.59 12.90 2.97
C ALA A 100 5.76 11.92 2.78
N SER A 101 5.74 11.09 1.73
CA SER A 101 6.81 10.13 1.41
C SER A 101 7.66 10.60 0.23
N PRO A 102 8.92 10.14 0.14
CA PRO A 102 9.71 10.29 -1.07
C PRO A 102 9.00 9.69 -2.28
N GLN A 103 9.06 10.39 -3.41
CA GLN A 103 8.54 9.95 -4.69
C GLN A 103 9.63 10.21 -5.74
N SER A 104 9.80 9.28 -6.67
CA SER A 104 10.62 9.50 -7.87
C SER A 104 9.75 9.95 -9.05
N ASP A 105 10.38 10.30 -10.16
CA ASP A 105 9.69 10.57 -11.43
C ASP A 105 8.87 9.36 -11.95
N LEU A 106 9.12 8.14 -11.44
CA LEU A 106 8.34 6.96 -11.77
C LEU A 106 7.02 6.87 -10.99
N ALA A 107 6.82 7.67 -9.95
CA ALA A 107 5.66 7.53 -9.07
C ALA A 107 4.30 7.70 -9.77
N PRO A 108 4.11 8.68 -10.69
CA PRO A 108 2.84 8.81 -11.40
C PRO A 108 2.51 7.59 -12.27
N ILE A 109 3.49 7.06 -13.00
CA ILE A 109 3.28 5.89 -13.87
C ILE A 109 3.06 4.62 -13.04
N LEU A 110 3.77 4.46 -11.92
CA LEU A 110 3.56 3.33 -11.01
C LEU A 110 2.18 3.38 -10.33
N LEU A 111 1.70 4.56 -9.93
CA LEU A 111 0.33 4.73 -9.43
C LEU A 111 -0.69 4.28 -10.49
N ASP A 112 -0.51 4.71 -11.74
CA ASP A 112 -1.37 4.31 -12.84
C ASP A 112 -1.40 2.78 -13.04
N ARG A 113 -0.22 2.13 -13.09
CA ARG A 113 -0.12 0.68 -13.24
C ARG A 113 -0.76 -0.08 -12.06
N VAL A 114 -0.52 0.37 -10.83
CA VAL A 114 -1.14 -0.21 -9.63
C VAL A 114 -2.66 -0.10 -9.68
N ASN A 115 -3.18 1.09 -10.00
CA ASN A 115 -4.63 1.31 -10.06
C ASN A 115 -5.32 0.52 -11.19
N LYS A 116 -4.70 0.45 -12.37
CA LYS A 116 -5.29 -0.21 -13.55
C LYS A 116 -5.23 -1.73 -13.48
N TYR A 117 -4.12 -2.29 -13.00
CA TYR A 117 -3.87 -3.74 -13.13
C TYR A 117 -3.86 -4.48 -11.81
N ILE A 118 -3.35 -3.86 -10.73
CA ILE A 118 -3.15 -4.54 -9.46
C ILE A 118 -4.40 -4.44 -8.59
N LEU A 119 -4.93 -3.23 -8.38
CA LEU A 119 -6.10 -2.98 -7.51
C LEU A 119 -7.45 -3.29 -8.20
N LYS A 120 -7.43 -3.92 -9.38
CA LYS A 120 -8.61 -4.54 -9.99
C LYS A 120 -8.73 -6.02 -9.65
N ASP A 121 -7.65 -6.64 -9.19
CA ASP A 121 -7.62 -8.03 -8.76
C ASP A 121 -8.22 -8.16 -7.35
N LYS A 122 -9.44 -8.73 -7.29
CA LYS A 122 -10.12 -8.97 -6.01
C LYS A 122 -9.32 -9.89 -5.10
N SER A 123 -8.62 -10.89 -5.65
CA SER A 123 -7.82 -11.82 -4.85
C SER A 123 -6.64 -11.10 -4.18
N TYR A 124 -6.06 -10.10 -4.84
CA TYR A 124 -5.03 -9.26 -4.26
C TYR A 124 -5.58 -8.36 -3.14
N ILE A 125 -6.75 -7.76 -3.34
CA ILE A 125 -7.40 -6.94 -2.30
C ILE A 125 -7.72 -7.78 -1.06
N GLU A 126 -8.27 -8.99 -1.22
CA GLU A 126 -8.54 -9.88 -0.08
C GLU A 126 -7.25 -10.32 0.62
N ARG A 127 -6.14 -10.45 -0.12
CA ARG A 127 -4.83 -10.72 0.48
C ARG A 127 -4.32 -9.55 1.32
N ILE A 128 -4.42 -8.31 0.83
CA ILE A 128 -4.10 -7.11 1.62
C ILE A 128 -4.90 -7.09 2.92
N LYS A 129 -6.22 -7.34 2.85
CA LYS A 129 -7.07 -7.38 4.05
C LYS A 129 -6.64 -8.47 5.03
N ARG A 130 -6.30 -9.66 4.53
CA ARG A 130 -5.80 -10.75 5.37
C ARG A 130 -4.50 -10.35 6.07
N HIS A 131 -3.54 -9.78 5.34
CA HIS A 131 -2.28 -9.30 5.92
C HIS A 131 -2.50 -8.22 6.96
N TYR A 132 -3.41 -7.29 6.70
CA TYR A 132 -3.80 -6.27 7.67
C TYR A 132 -4.31 -6.88 8.98
N HIS A 133 -5.24 -7.83 8.92
CA HIS A 133 -5.76 -8.47 10.12
C HIS A 133 -4.68 -9.26 10.87
N MET A 134 -3.85 -10.03 10.15
CA MET A 134 -2.71 -10.72 10.75
C MET A 134 -1.77 -9.76 11.48
N PHE A 135 -1.51 -8.60 10.87
CA PHE A 135 -0.67 -7.56 11.45
C PHE A 135 -1.30 -6.95 12.70
N LYS A 136 -2.58 -6.57 12.65
CA LYS A 136 -3.31 -6.01 13.79
C LYS A 136 -3.39 -6.99 14.96
N ASP A 137 -3.68 -8.27 14.70
CA ASP A 137 -3.69 -9.33 15.71
C ASP A 137 -2.33 -9.50 16.40
N LEU A 138 -1.22 -9.25 15.69
CA LEU A 138 0.12 -9.29 16.27
C LEU A 138 0.40 -8.05 17.12
N ILE A 139 0.08 -6.85 16.63
CA ILE A 139 0.25 -5.60 17.37
C ILE A 139 -0.52 -5.64 18.70
N GLU A 140 -1.75 -6.18 18.70
CA GLU A 140 -2.54 -6.35 19.93
C GLU A 140 -1.94 -7.34 20.92
N LYS A 141 -1.19 -8.36 20.45
CA LYS A 141 -0.53 -9.35 21.33
C LYS A 141 0.80 -8.87 21.90
N GLU A 142 1.47 -7.95 21.21
CA GLU A 142 2.76 -7.38 21.63
C GLU A 142 2.60 -6.28 22.70
N ASN A 143 1.38 -5.82 22.96
CA ASN A 143 1.05 -4.76 23.92
C ASN A 143 0.11 -5.27 25.04
#